data_AF-A0A959API9-F1
#
_entry.id   AF-A0A959API9-F1
#
_cell.length_a   1.000
_cell.length_b   1.000
_cell.length_c   1.000
_cell.angle_alpha   90.00
_cell.angle_beta   90.00
_cell.angle_gamma   90.00
#
_symmetry.space_group_name_H-M   'P 1'
#
loop_
_entity.id
_entity.type
_entity.pdbx_description
1 polymer ?
#
loop_
_entity_poly.entity_id
_entity_poly.type
_entity_poly.pdbx_seq_one_letter_code
_entity_poly.pdbx_strand_id
1 'polypeptide(L)'
;MSNLLHSEAEHREVPVRMICFAGALLVLLLCPVVIAFFPQYPKLVFELVFSLVVLSGVQVVRDSRRHFLIGWALGLANLVAIWLYFFHQHASWSSWPRILLLIVFTIFLLAHLFRLIFFHRSISLEVIFASVAGYLLLGFLGGQLCFVLECALPGAFKLEGAGILFQLTYFSYTTLITLGYGDIIPVHAAAKSL
;
A
#
# COMPACT_ATOMS: atom_id res chain seq x y z
N MET A 1 -12.50 38.58 -7.05
CA MET A 1 -11.10 38.13 -7.14
C MET A 1 -10.72 37.06 -6.10
N SER A 2 -11.27 37.02 -4.88
CA SER A 2 -10.93 35.94 -3.92
C SER A 2 -11.50 34.56 -4.28
N ASN A 3 -12.69 34.48 -4.91
CA ASN A 3 -13.27 33.19 -5.33
C ASN A 3 -12.50 32.50 -6.48
N LEU A 4 -11.81 33.25 -7.34
CA LEU A 4 -11.00 32.69 -8.43
C LEU A 4 -9.67 32.11 -7.92
N LEU A 5 -9.04 32.77 -6.94
CA LEU A 5 -7.83 32.27 -6.28
C LEU A 5 -8.10 31.01 -5.44
N HIS A 6 -9.29 30.89 -4.82
CA HIS A 6 -9.66 29.67 -4.09
C HIS A 6 -9.90 28.49 -5.03
N SER A 7 -10.53 28.72 -6.19
CA SER A 7 -10.79 27.67 -7.18
C SER A 7 -9.51 27.17 -7.88
N GLU A 8 -8.53 28.04 -8.16
CA GLU A 8 -7.24 27.62 -8.73
C GLU A 8 -6.34 26.91 -7.71
N ALA A 9 -6.37 27.30 -6.44
CA ALA A 9 -5.62 26.65 -5.37
C ALA A 9 -6.16 25.24 -5.09
N GLU A 10 -7.48 25.08 -5.03
CA GLU A 10 -8.12 23.79 -4.82
C GLU A 10 -7.83 22.83 -5.99
N HIS A 11 -7.87 23.30 -7.24
CA HIS A 11 -7.50 22.50 -8.41
C HIS A 11 -6.01 22.11 -8.47
N ARG A 12 -5.10 22.87 -7.84
CA ARG A 12 -3.66 22.55 -7.76
C ARG A 12 -3.31 21.64 -6.58
N GLU A 13 -4.03 21.72 -5.46
CA GLU A 13 -3.70 20.94 -4.27
C GLU A 13 -4.00 19.45 -4.41
N VAL A 14 -5.09 19.08 -5.10
CA VAL A 14 -5.49 17.68 -5.25
C VAL A 14 -4.49 16.86 -6.09
N PRO A 15 -4.01 17.30 -7.27
CA PRO A 15 -3.01 16.54 -8.01
C PRO A 15 -1.70 16.37 -7.23
N VAL A 16 -1.29 17.35 -6.41
CA VAL A 16 -0.05 17.24 -5.61
C VAL A 16 -0.16 16.12 -4.57
N ARG A 17 -1.30 16.00 -3.87
CA ARG A 17 -1.52 14.92 -2.90
C ARG A 17 -1.47 13.56 -3.59
N MET A 18 -2.06 13.46 -4.77
CA MET A 18 -2.05 12.25 -5.59
C MET A 18 -0.64 11.85 -6.03
N ILE A 19 0.16 12.82 -6.48
CA ILE A 19 1.55 12.63 -6.88
C ILE A 19 2.39 12.17 -5.68
N CYS A 20 2.24 12.80 -4.51
CA CYS A 20 2.95 12.40 -3.30
C CYS A 20 2.61 10.96 -2.90
N PHE A 21 1.34 10.56 -2.97
CA PHE A 21 0.93 9.19 -2.65
C PHE A 21 1.44 8.16 -3.67
N ALA A 22 1.33 8.44 -4.97
CA ALA A 22 1.88 7.59 -6.02
C ALA A 22 3.42 7.46 -5.88
N GLY A 23 4.10 8.56 -5.58
CA GLY A 23 5.54 8.56 -5.30
C GLY A 23 5.91 7.73 -4.08
N ALA A 24 5.15 7.84 -2.98
CA ALA A 24 5.38 7.02 -1.79
C ALA A 24 5.17 5.52 -2.08
N LEU A 25 4.15 5.14 -2.85
CA LEU A 25 3.93 3.76 -3.28
C LEU A 25 5.05 3.25 -4.18
N LEU A 26 5.56 4.10 -5.08
CA LEU A 26 6.69 3.74 -5.92
C LEU A 26 7.96 3.51 -5.08
N VAL A 27 8.21 4.36 -4.07
CA VAL A 27 9.32 4.18 -3.13
C VAL A 27 9.13 2.89 -2.30
N LEU A 28 7.90 2.54 -1.92
CA LEU A 28 7.59 1.26 -1.27
C LEU A 28 7.93 0.06 -2.17
N LEU A 29 7.59 0.12 -3.45
CA LEU A 29 7.94 -0.93 -4.42
C LEU A 29 9.46 -1.08 -4.58
N LEU A 30 10.17 0.06 -4.63
CA LEU A 30 11.63 0.10 -4.72
C LEU A 30 12.33 -0.07 -3.35
N CYS A 31 11.59 -0.36 -2.28
CA CYS A 31 12.15 -0.48 -0.93
C CYS A 31 13.29 -1.50 -0.83
N PRO A 32 13.26 -2.68 -1.48
CA PRO A 32 14.41 -3.59 -1.48
C PRO A 32 15.71 -2.96 -2.01
N VAL A 33 15.60 -2.08 -3.02
CA VAL A 33 16.75 -1.33 -3.55
C VAL A 33 17.25 -0.33 -2.51
N VAL A 34 16.35 0.39 -1.83
CA VAL A 34 16.72 1.31 -0.74
C VAL A 34 17.40 0.56 0.41
N ILE A 35 16.87 -0.61 0.78
CA ILE A 35 17.45 -1.48 1.82
C ILE A 35 18.85 -1.96 1.42
N ALA A 36 19.09 -2.25 0.13
CA ALA A 36 20.41 -2.66 -0.34
C ALA A 36 21.47 -1.57 -0.16
N PHE A 37 21.10 -0.28 -0.20
CA PHE A 37 21.99 0.84 0.12
C PHE A 37 22.20 1.04 1.64
N PHE A 38 21.24 0.62 2.47
CA PHE A 38 21.29 0.75 3.93
C PHE A 38 21.10 -0.60 4.64
N PRO A 39 22.01 -1.57 4.42
CA PRO A 39 21.84 -2.95 4.90
C PRO A 39 21.88 -3.06 6.44
N GLN A 40 22.35 -2.04 7.14
CA GLN A 40 22.44 -2.02 8.60
C GLN A 40 21.06 -1.91 9.28
N TYR A 41 20.06 -1.32 8.60
CA TYR A 41 18.76 -1.00 9.20
C TYR A 41 17.55 -1.37 8.31
N PRO A 42 17.46 -2.60 7.78
CA PRO A 42 16.44 -2.99 6.79
C PRO A 42 15.00 -2.83 7.31
N LYS A 43 14.77 -3.22 8.57
CA LYS A 43 13.45 -3.09 9.22
C LYS A 43 13.05 -1.63 9.39
N LEU A 44 13.96 -0.79 9.87
CA LEU A 44 13.68 0.64 10.10
C LEU A 44 13.37 1.36 8.78
N VAL A 45 14.16 1.09 7.73
CA VAL A 45 13.93 1.64 6.39
C VAL A 45 12.53 1.27 5.87
N PHE A 46 12.14 0.00 5.98
CA PHE A 46 10.82 -0.45 5.58
C PHE A 46 9.70 0.26 6.35
N GLU A 47 9.77 0.29 7.68
CA GLU A 47 8.73 0.91 8.51
C GLU A 47 8.63 2.44 8.30
N LEU A 48 9.75 3.10 7.97
CA LEU A 48 9.76 4.52 7.60
C LEU A 48 9.09 4.75 6.24
N VAL A 49 9.50 4.01 5.21
CA VAL A 49 8.90 4.11 3.86
C VAL A 49 7.40 3.81 3.93
N PHE A 50 7.03 2.82 4.72
CA PHE A 50 5.65 2.46 4.91
C PHE A 50 4.84 3.50 5.69
N SER A 51 5.44 4.11 6.72
CA SER A 51 4.83 5.26 7.41
C SER A 51 4.57 6.42 6.45
N LEU A 52 5.47 6.68 5.49
CA LEU A 52 5.26 7.68 4.44
C LEU A 52 4.06 7.33 3.54
N VAL A 53 3.86 6.06 3.20
CA VAL A 53 2.69 5.59 2.44
C VAL A 53 1.40 5.81 3.23
N VAL A 54 1.39 5.51 4.53
CA VAL A 54 0.21 5.75 5.38
C VAL A 54 -0.10 7.24 5.46
N LEU A 55 0.91 8.08 5.75
CA LEU A 55 0.73 9.53 5.88
C LEU A 55 0.27 10.18 4.57
N SER A 56 0.83 9.79 3.44
CA SER A 56 0.41 10.28 2.12
C SER A 56 -0.96 9.75 1.72
N GLY A 57 -1.28 8.49 2.04
CA GLY A 57 -2.60 7.89 1.76
C GLY A 57 -3.74 8.58 2.51
N VAL A 58 -3.53 8.98 3.76
CA VAL A 58 -4.53 9.75 4.54
C VAL A 58 -4.85 11.10 3.88
N GLN A 59 -3.88 11.73 3.19
CA GLN A 59 -4.10 13.00 2.50
C GLN A 59 -5.00 12.87 1.27
N VAL A 60 -5.03 11.69 0.63
CA VAL A 60 -5.89 11.41 -0.52
C VAL A 60 -7.38 11.49 -0.13
N VAL A 61 -7.72 11.11 1.10
CA VAL A 61 -9.11 10.97 1.54
C VAL A 61 -9.72 12.26 2.13
N ARG A 62 -9.12 13.41 1.81
CA ARG A 62 -9.42 14.69 2.49
C ARG A 62 -10.70 15.39 1.99
N ASP A 63 -11.32 14.89 0.93
CA ASP A 63 -12.49 15.52 0.29
C ASP A 63 -13.77 15.48 1.15
N SER A 64 -13.86 14.55 2.10
CA SER A 64 -15.01 14.45 3.02
C SER A 64 -14.55 14.31 4.46
N ARG A 65 -15.07 15.14 5.35
CA ARG A 65 -14.74 15.09 6.80
C ARG A 65 -14.91 13.70 7.40
N ARG A 66 -15.93 12.94 6.98
CA ARG A 66 -16.18 11.57 7.48
C ARG A 66 -15.11 10.61 6.99
N HIS A 67 -14.83 10.59 5.69
CA HIS A 67 -13.82 9.71 5.11
C HIS A 67 -12.41 10.08 5.60
N PHE A 68 -12.14 11.37 5.77
CA PHE A 68 -10.89 11.87 6.36
C PHE A 68 -10.71 11.39 7.80
N LEU A 69 -11.74 11.52 8.66
CA LEU A 69 -11.68 11.01 10.04
C LEU A 69 -11.44 9.50 10.11
N ILE A 70 -12.13 8.72 9.27
CA ILE A 70 -11.94 7.26 9.19
C ILE A 70 -10.52 6.94 8.71
N GLY A 71 -10.05 7.59 7.65
CA GLY A 71 -8.70 7.42 7.13
C GLY A 71 -7.64 7.77 8.17
N TRP A 72 -7.83 8.85 8.92
CA TRP A 72 -6.93 9.26 10.00
C TRP A 72 -6.92 8.25 11.15
N ALA A 73 -8.10 7.76 11.56
CA ALA A 73 -8.20 6.75 12.61
C ALA A 73 -7.50 5.44 12.21
N LEU A 74 -7.75 4.95 10.98
CA LEU A 74 -7.10 3.74 10.46
C LEU A 74 -5.60 3.93 10.23
N GLY A 75 -5.18 5.09 9.73
CA GLY A 75 -3.78 5.42 9.50
C GLY A 75 -3.01 5.53 10.81
N LEU A 76 -3.57 6.22 11.81
CA LEU A 76 -2.98 6.32 13.14
C LEU A 76 -2.91 4.94 13.81
N ALA A 77 -3.96 4.13 13.72
CA ALA A 77 -3.95 2.76 14.24
C ALA A 77 -2.84 1.92 13.59
N ASN A 78 -2.63 2.05 12.28
CA ASN A 78 -1.53 1.40 11.58
C ASN A 78 -0.16 1.90 12.07
N LEU A 79 0.05 3.22 12.16
CA LEU A 79 1.31 3.79 12.66
C LEU A 79 1.62 3.32 14.08
N VAL A 80 0.64 3.36 14.98
CA VAL A 80 0.80 2.87 16.35
C VAL A 80 1.15 1.38 16.34
N ALA A 81 0.45 0.55 15.55
CA ALA A 81 0.76 -0.88 15.45
C ALA A 81 2.17 -1.16 14.91
N ILE A 82 2.62 -0.40 13.89
CA ILE A 82 3.96 -0.49 13.30
C ILE A 82 5.02 -0.21 14.36
N TRP A 83 4.93 0.95 15.02
CA TRP A 83 5.97 1.39 15.95
C TRP A 83 5.96 0.60 17.26
N LEU A 84 4.78 0.20 17.76
CA LEU A 84 4.69 -0.71 18.91
C LEU A 84 5.36 -2.05 18.61
N TYR A 85 5.12 -2.63 17.43
CA TYR A 85 5.77 -3.87 17.02
C TYR A 85 7.29 -3.68 16.86
N PHE A 86 7.73 -2.54 16.32
CA PHE A 86 9.15 -2.23 16.17
C PHE A 86 9.90 -2.13 17.52
N PHE A 87 9.29 -1.52 18.55
CA PHE A 87 9.91 -1.42 19.88
C PHE A 87 9.78 -2.70 20.72
N HIS A 88 8.69 -3.45 20.55
CA HIS A 88 8.41 -4.68 21.30
C HIS A 88 8.66 -5.96 20.49
N GLN A 89 9.70 -5.99 19.65
CA GLN A 89 10.06 -7.16 18.82
C GLN A 89 10.25 -8.47 19.61
N HIS A 90 10.47 -8.40 20.92
CA HIS A 90 10.66 -9.57 21.81
C HIS A 90 9.40 -9.97 22.59
N ALA A 91 8.31 -9.21 22.48
CA ALA A 91 7.05 -9.56 23.11
C ALA A 91 6.37 -10.68 22.31
N SER A 92 5.77 -11.65 22.99
CA SER A 92 5.03 -12.79 22.40
C SER A 92 3.72 -12.37 21.69
N TRP A 93 3.60 -11.13 21.24
CA TRP A 93 2.41 -10.64 20.56
C TRP A 93 2.34 -11.19 19.13
N SER A 94 1.17 -11.73 18.82
CA SER A 94 0.80 -12.18 17.49
C SER A 94 0.87 -11.01 16.50
N SER A 95 1.47 -11.23 15.32
CA SER A 95 1.57 -10.24 14.23
C SER A 95 0.27 -10.06 13.44
N TRP A 96 -0.72 -10.94 13.67
CA TRP A 96 -2.00 -10.96 12.97
C TRP A 96 -2.81 -9.65 13.04
N PRO A 97 -2.97 -8.98 14.20
CA PRO A 97 -3.73 -7.73 14.27
C PRO A 97 -3.16 -6.62 13.39
N ARG A 98 -1.83 -6.51 13.31
CA ARG A 98 -1.14 -5.54 12.44
C ARG A 98 -1.44 -5.82 10.97
N ILE A 99 -1.35 -7.08 10.55
CA ILE A 99 -1.61 -7.47 9.16
C ILE A 99 -3.07 -7.18 8.77
N LEU A 100 -4.02 -7.49 9.64
CA LEU A 100 -5.43 -7.22 9.41
C LEU A 100 -5.72 -5.72 9.30
N LEU A 101 -5.18 -4.89 10.22
CA LEU A 101 -5.32 -3.43 10.17
C LEU A 101 -4.76 -2.85 8.87
N LEU A 102 -3.66 -3.40 8.38
CA LEU A 102 -3.06 -3.01 7.13
C LEU A 102 -3.97 -3.34 5.93
N ILE A 103 -4.46 -4.57 5.84
CA ILE A 103 -5.35 -4.99 4.75
C ILE A 103 -6.61 -4.11 4.72
N VAL A 104 -7.21 -3.85 5.89
CA VAL A 104 -8.38 -2.97 6.00
C VAL A 104 -8.07 -1.55 5.51
N PHE A 105 -6.93 -0.98 5.91
CA PHE A 105 -6.51 0.34 5.44
C PHE A 105 -6.25 0.37 3.92
N THR A 106 -5.61 -0.66 3.39
CA THR A 106 -5.30 -0.79 1.96
C THR A 106 -6.58 -0.89 1.13
N ILE A 107 -7.55 -1.71 1.55
CA ILE A 107 -8.88 -1.84 0.91
C ILE A 107 -9.64 -0.51 0.99
N PHE A 108 -9.60 0.17 2.15
CA PHE A 108 -10.26 1.47 2.31
C PHE A 108 -9.74 2.52 1.33
N LEU A 109 -8.41 2.65 1.21
CA LEU A 109 -7.79 3.54 0.24
C LEU A 109 -8.15 3.13 -1.19
N LEU A 110 -8.06 1.85 -1.52
CA LEU A 110 -8.37 1.33 -2.85
C LEU A 110 -9.83 1.62 -3.25
N ALA A 111 -10.78 1.43 -2.33
CA ALA A 111 -12.19 1.76 -2.55
C ALA A 111 -12.41 3.26 -2.78
N HIS A 112 -11.67 4.11 -2.07
CA HIS A 112 -11.70 5.55 -2.27
C HIS A 112 -11.15 5.94 -3.65
N LEU A 113 -10.03 5.36 -4.07
CA LEU A 113 -9.43 5.58 -5.39
C LEU A 113 -10.36 5.14 -6.51
N PHE A 114 -10.97 3.95 -6.40
CA PHE A 114 -11.93 3.51 -7.40
C PHE A 114 -13.14 4.44 -7.49
N ARG A 115 -13.66 4.91 -6.35
CA ARG A 115 -14.74 5.91 -6.37
C ARG A 115 -14.29 7.18 -7.08
N LEU A 116 -13.08 7.68 -6.80
CA LEU A 116 -12.56 8.85 -7.49
C LEU A 116 -12.49 8.63 -9.00
N ILE A 117 -11.96 7.48 -9.45
CA ILE A 117 -11.80 7.15 -10.87
C ILE A 117 -13.15 6.99 -11.59
N PHE A 118 -14.11 6.27 -11.00
CA PHE A 118 -15.39 5.96 -11.66
C PHE A 118 -16.38 7.13 -11.68
N PHE A 119 -16.32 8.02 -10.69
CA PHE A 119 -17.27 9.14 -10.58
C PHE A 119 -16.74 10.45 -11.17
N HIS A 120 -15.47 10.52 -11.59
CA HIS A 120 -14.94 11.69 -12.25
C HIS A 120 -15.45 11.79 -13.69
N ARG A 121 -16.08 12.92 -14.02
CA ARG A 121 -16.75 13.13 -15.32
C ARG A 121 -15.78 13.44 -16.48
N SER A 122 -14.55 13.83 -16.17
CA SER A 122 -13.50 14.16 -17.14
C SER A 122 -12.15 13.59 -16.71
N ILE A 123 -11.35 13.20 -17.71
CA ILE A 123 -9.98 12.75 -17.51
C ILE A 123 -9.14 13.96 -17.13
N SER A 124 -8.70 14.01 -15.87
CA SER A 124 -7.78 15.02 -15.34
C SER A 124 -6.46 14.36 -14.92
N LEU A 125 -5.41 15.16 -14.70
CA LEU A 125 -4.14 14.66 -14.16
C LEU A 125 -4.33 13.91 -12.83
N GLU A 126 -5.27 14.36 -12.02
CA GLU A 126 -5.66 13.70 -10.77
C GLU A 126 -6.17 12.28 -11.01
N VAL A 127 -7.08 12.07 -11.97
CA VAL A 127 -7.58 10.73 -12.33
C VAL A 127 -6.44 9.84 -12.83
N ILE A 128 -5.48 10.40 -13.58
CA ILE A 128 -4.31 9.66 -14.06
C ILE A 128 -3.45 9.19 -12.90
N PHE A 129 -3.03 10.09 -12.00
CA PHE A 129 -2.24 9.72 -10.82
C PHE A 129 -3.01 8.80 -9.87
N ALA A 130 -4.33 8.96 -9.77
CA ALA A 130 -5.19 8.06 -9.00
C ALA A 130 -5.25 6.66 -9.59
N SER A 131 -5.27 6.54 -10.91
CA SER A 131 -5.21 5.26 -11.60
C SER A 131 -3.86 4.57 -11.38
N VAL A 132 -2.75 5.31 -11.48
CA VAL A 132 -1.40 4.80 -11.20
C VAL A 132 -1.28 4.34 -9.74
N ALA A 133 -1.68 5.19 -8.78
CA ALA A 133 -1.65 4.84 -7.37
C ALA A 133 -2.58 3.66 -7.06
N GLY A 134 -3.76 3.61 -7.69
CA GLY A 134 -4.72 2.51 -7.55
C GLY A 134 -4.16 1.18 -8.03
N TYR A 135 -3.46 1.17 -9.17
CA TYR A 135 -2.77 -0.01 -9.68
C TYR A 135 -1.66 -0.49 -8.72
N LEU A 136 -0.80 0.44 -8.26
CA LEU A 136 0.26 0.10 -7.30
C LEU A 136 -0.33 -0.44 -5.98
N LEU A 137 -1.39 0.18 -5.49
CA LEU A 137 -2.04 -0.26 -4.26
C LEU A 137 -2.73 -1.62 -4.44
N LEU A 138 -3.30 -1.91 -5.60
CA LEU A 138 -3.91 -3.19 -5.93
C LEU A 138 -2.87 -4.32 -5.95
N GLY A 139 -1.71 -4.09 -6.59
CA GLY A 139 -0.60 -5.05 -6.57
C GLY A 139 -0.06 -5.30 -5.17
N PHE A 140 0.07 -4.24 -4.37
CA PHE A 140 0.46 -4.37 -2.97
C PHE A 140 -0.57 -5.14 -2.13
N LEU A 141 -1.87 -4.89 -2.32
CA LEU A 141 -2.94 -5.66 -1.67
C LEU A 141 -2.87 -7.14 -2.03
N GLY A 142 -2.70 -7.49 -3.31
CA GLY A 142 -2.54 -8.89 -3.72
C GLY A 142 -1.33 -9.56 -3.06
N GLY A 143 -0.21 -8.83 -2.93
CA GLY A 143 0.96 -9.31 -2.20
C GLY A 143 0.70 -9.57 -0.72
N GLN A 144 -0.06 -8.68 -0.05
CA GLN A 144 -0.49 -8.87 1.34
C GLN A 144 -1.38 -10.09 1.50
N LEU A 145 -2.34 -10.30 0.58
CA LEU A 145 -3.24 -11.46 0.61
C LEU A 145 -2.46 -12.76 0.42
N CYS A 146 -1.52 -12.79 -0.53
CA CYS A 146 -0.63 -13.93 -0.70
C CYS A 146 0.22 -14.18 0.56
N PHE A 147 0.75 -13.11 1.19
CA PHE A 147 1.52 -13.21 2.44
C PHE A 147 0.69 -13.79 3.59
N VAL A 148 -0.54 -13.33 3.76
CA VAL A 148 -1.48 -13.90 4.74
C VAL A 148 -1.72 -15.37 4.47
N LEU A 149 -1.92 -15.75 3.22
CA LEU A 149 -2.14 -17.14 2.86
C LEU A 149 -0.92 -18.02 3.16
N GLU A 150 0.29 -17.55 2.86
CA GLU A 150 1.54 -18.24 3.20
C GLU A 150 1.72 -18.38 4.72
N CYS A 151 1.34 -17.37 5.51
CA CYS A 151 1.37 -17.46 6.97
C CYS A 151 0.33 -18.46 7.52
N ALA A 152 -0.84 -18.57 6.89
CA ALA A 152 -1.90 -19.50 7.30
C ALA A 152 -1.63 -20.95 6.84
N LEU A 153 -1.04 -21.10 5.66
CA LEU A 153 -0.72 -22.36 5.01
C LEU A 153 0.74 -22.34 4.54
N PRO A 154 1.71 -22.63 5.43
CA PRO A 154 3.11 -22.63 5.06
C PRO A 154 3.41 -23.57 3.89
N GLY A 155 4.14 -23.09 2.89
CA GLY A 155 4.41 -23.80 1.64
C GLY A 155 3.30 -23.67 0.59
N ALA A 156 2.39 -22.70 0.73
CA ALA A 156 1.39 -22.38 -0.28
C ALA A 156 2.06 -21.86 -1.58
N PHE A 157 3.19 -21.17 -1.44
CA PHE A 157 4.03 -20.69 -2.54
C PHE A 157 5.44 -21.31 -2.47
N LYS A 158 6.04 -21.59 -3.63
CA LYS A 158 7.48 -21.88 -3.70
C LYS A 158 8.25 -20.56 -3.65
N LEU A 159 8.88 -20.29 -2.52
CA LEU A 159 9.63 -19.08 -2.24
C LEU A 159 11.09 -19.41 -1.94
N GLU A 160 12.01 -18.54 -2.34
CA GLU A 160 13.44 -18.74 -2.16
C GLU A 160 14.07 -17.54 -1.43
N GLY A 161 14.93 -17.82 -0.44
CA GLY A 161 15.63 -16.76 0.29
C GLY A 161 14.75 -15.98 1.28
N ALA A 162 15.20 -14.77 1.64
CA ALA A 162 14.53 -13.91 2.60
C ALA A 162 13.58 -12.90 1.92
N GLY A 163 12.72 -12.26 2.73
CA GLY A 163 11.84 -11.19 2.23
C GLY A 163 10.56 -11.69 1.55
N ILE A 164 9.88 -12.66 2.18
CA ILE A 164 8.61 -13.27 1.73
C ILE A 164 7.60 -12.22 1.23
N LEU A 165 7.40 -11.13 1.97
CA LEU A 165 6.45 -10.07 1.57
C LEU A 165 6.81 -9.42 0.23
N PHE A 166 8.08 -9.15 -0.02
CA PHE A 166 8.53 -8.55 -1.29
C PHE A 166 8.41 -9.53 -2.45
N GLN A 167 8.73 -10.81 -2.22
CA GLN A 167 8.56 -11.86 -3.22
C GLN A 167 7.08 -12.02 -3.62
N LEU A 168 6.19 -12.08 -2.65
CA LEU A 168 4.75 -12.23 -2.90
C LEU A 168 4.12 -10.97 -3.49
N THR A 169 4.65 -9.79 -3.15
CA THR A 169 4.27 -8.53 -3.79
C THR A 169 4.73 -8.51 -5.24
N TYR A 170 5.96 -8.92 -5.53
CA TYR A 170 6.47 -9.09 -6.89
C TYR A 170 5.63 -10.10 -7.69
N PHE A 171 5.32 -11.27 -7.12
CA PHE A 171 4.42 -12.26 -7.72
C PHE A 171 3.07 -11.63 -8.10
N SER A 172 2.43 -10.93 -7.15
CA SER A 172 1.17 -10.21 -7.37
C SER A 172 1.25 -9.24 -8.56
N TYR A 173 2.29 -8.40 -8.63
CA TYR A 173 2.46 -7.49 -9.75
C TYR A 173 2.64 -8.22 -11.08
N THR A 174 3.54 -9.22 -11.14
CA THR A 174 3.79 -9.96 -12.39
C THR A 174 2.55 -10.69 -12.90
N THR A 175 1.70 -11.17 -12.01
CA THR A 175 0.40 -11.78 -12.34
C THR A 175 -0.60 -10.74 -12.84
N LEU A 176 -0.70 -9.57 -12.19
CA LEU A 176 -1.63 -8.51 -12.59
C LEU A 176 -1.37 -7.97 -14.01
N ILE A 177 -0.10 -7.88 -14.42
CA ILE A 177 0.26 -7.51 -15.81
C ILE A 177 0.43 -8.71 -16.73
N THR A 178 -0.02 -9.89 -16.32
CA THR A 178 0.00 -11.13 -17.13
C THR A 178 1.38 -11.52 -17.65
N LEU A 179 2.45 -11.09 -16.97
CA LEU A 179 3.83 -11.48 -17.31
C LEU A 179 4.13 -12.91 -16.83
N GLY A 180 3.93 -13.16 -15.52
CA GLY A 180 4.13 -14.46 -14.89
C GLY A 180 5.45 -15.15 -15.25
N TYR A 181 6.59 -14.59 -14.82
CA TYR A 181 7.94 -15.11 -15.16
C TYR A 181 8.16 -16.59 -14.80
N GLY A 182 7.38 -17.13 -13.87
CA GLY A 182 7.41 -18.54 -13.48
C GLY A 182 8.48 -18.88 -12.44
N ASP A 183 9.12 -17.86 -11.86
CA ASP A 183 10.08 -17.97 -10.76
C ASP A 183 9.40 -18.21 -9.39
N ILE A 184 8.22 -17.65 -9.17
CA ILE A 184 7.37 -17.95 -8.01
C ILE A 184 6.14 -18.74 -8.46
N ILE A 185 5.90 -19.88 -7.81
CA ILE A 185 4.84 -20.82 -8.21
C ILE A 185 3.87 -21.05 -7.04
N PRO A 186 2.56 -20.74 -7.21
CA PRO A 186 1.54 -21.14 -6.24
C PRO A 186 1.32 -22.66 -6.33
N VAL A 187 1.51 -23.37 -5.22
CA VAL A 187 1.37 -24.83 -5.15
C VAL A 187 -0.01 -25.21 -4.67
N HIS A 188 -0.49 -24.54 -3.62
CA HIS A 188 -1.76 -24.84 -2.97
C HIS A 188 -2.97 -24.37 -3.80
N ALA A 189 -4.09 -25.09 -3.74
CA ALA A 189 -5.30 -24.75 -4.49
C ALA A 189 -5.79 -23.33 -4.18
N ALA A 190 -5.80 -22.96 -2.89
CA ALA A 190 -6.14 -21.60 -2.44
C ALA A 190 -5.18 -20.52 -2.96
N ALA A 191 -3.90 -20.84 -3.14
CA ALA A 191 -2.92 -19.89 -3.70
C ALA A 191 -3.13 -19.67 -5.20
N LYS A 192 -3.62 -20.70 -5.91
CA LYS A 192 -3.95 -20.62 -7.34
C LYS A 192 -5.25 -19.88 -7.64
N SER A 193 -6.12 -19.69 -6.65
CA SER A 193 -7.39 -18.96 -6.82
C SER A 193 -7.28 -17.45 -6.58
N LEU A 194 -6.15 -17.00 -6.00
CA LEU A 194 -5.79 -15.59 -5.83
C LEU A 194 -5.28 -15.01 -7.16
#